data_AF-A0A949PCK0-F1
#
_entry.id   AF-A0A949PCK0-F1
#
_cell.length_a   1.000
_cell.length_b   1.000
_cell.length_c   1.000
_cell.angle_alpha   90.00
_cell.angle_beta   90.00
_cell.angle_gamma   90.00
#
_symmetry.space_group_name_H-M   'P 1'
#
loop_
_entity.id
_entity.type
_entity.pdbx_description
1 polymer ?
#
loop_
_entity_poly.entity_id
_entity_poly.type
_entity_poly.pdbx_seq_one_letter_code
_entity_poly.pdbx_strand_id
1 'polypeptide(L)'
;QFDVHSIIIIALPALMFIYPITIVLIILNVIPEKWASKIVFRGVVIATFIFSIPDFLKFIISEEKITPIKELIPLSEYSMGWVLPALFVFLLLNIKSFTTKTAS
;
A
#
# COMPACT_ATOMS: atom_id res chain seq x y z
N GLN A 1 -18.30 -29.55 11.66
CA GLN A 1 -17.14 -29.22 10.81
C GLN A 1 -16.95 -27.72 10.89
N PHE A 2 -15.74 -27.23 11.17
CA PHE A 2 -15.44 -25.83 10.91
C PHE A 2 -15.63 -25.63 9.41
N ASP A 3 -16.68 -24.91 9.05
CA ASP A 3 -17.01 -24.66 7.66
C ASP A 3 -15.86 -23.85 7.06
N VAL A 4 -15.15 -24.39 6.08
CA VAL A 4 -13.97 -23.75 5.47
C VAL A 4 -14.33 -22.35 4.96
N HIS A 5 -15.60 -22.17 4.63
CA HIS A 5 -16.24 -20.90 4.31
C HIS A 5 -16.03 -19.81 5.39
N SER A 6 -16.21 -20.14 6.66
CA SER A 6 -16.02 -19.20 7.78
C SER A 6 -14.57 -18.75 7.92
N ILE A 7 -13.62 -19.64 7.62
CA ILE A 7 -12.18 -19.31 7.62
C ILE A 7 -11.88 -18.32 6.48
N ILE A 8 -12.43 -18.57 5.29
CA ILE A 8 -12.22 -17.73 4.10
C ILE A 8 -12.79 -16.32 4.30
N ILE A 9 -13.99 -16.19 4.87
CA ILE A 9 -14.64 -14.90 5.12
C ILE A 9 -13.80 -14.02 6.08
N ILE A 10 -13.13 -14.62 7.06
CA ILE A 10 -12.28 -13.90 8.01
C ILE A 10 -10.89 -13.63 7.40
N ALA A 11 -10.34 -14.58 6.64
CA ALA A 11 -9.00 -14.48 6.07
C ALA A 11 -8.93 -13.45 4.93
N LEU A 12 -9.96 -13.33 4.09
CA LEU A 12 -9.98 -12.41 2.95
C LEU A 12 -9.73 -10.95 3.36
N PRO A 13 -10.49 -10.35 4.31
CA PRO A 13 -10.25 -8.98 4.76
C PRO A 13 -8.87 -8.82 5.38
N ALA A 14 -8.44 -9.77 6.21
CA ALA A 14 -7.11 -9.73 6.84
C ALA A 14 -5.99 -9.76 5.78
N LEU A 15 -6.11 -10.63 4.77
CA LEU A 15 -5.18 -10.71 3.67
C LEU A 15 -5.16 -9.42 2.86
N MET A 16 -6.33 -8.85 2.58
CA MET A 16 -6.47 -7.59 1.84
C MET A 16 -5.85 -6.39 2.55
N PHE A 17 -5.71 -6.45 3.87
CA PHE A 17 -4.99 -5.44 4.65
C PHE A 17 -3.48 -5.69 4.72
N ILE A 18 -3.06 -6.94 4.86
CA ILE A 18 -1.65 -7.30 5.06
C ILE A 18 -0.86 -7.28 3.74
N TYR A 19 -1.48 -7.71 2.63
CA TYR A 19 -0.78 -7.86 1.35
C TYR A 19 -0.10 -6.59 0.83
N PRO A 20 -0.67 -5.37 0.91
CA PRO A 20 -0.03 -4.16 0.39
C PRO A 20 1.27 -3.88 1.14
N ILE A 21 1.21 -4.00 2.46
CA ILE A 21 2.34 -3.78 3.37
C ILE A 21 3.44 -4.79 3.04
N THR A 22 3.09 -6.07 2.92
CA THR A 22 4.05 -7.13 2.58
C THR A 22 4.70 -6.91 1.22
N ILE A 23 3.93 -6.58 0.18
CA ILE A 23 4.48 -6.30 -1.16
C ILE A 23 5.48 -5.14 -1.10
N VAL A 24 5.12 -4.05 -0.42
CA VAL A 24 5.98 -2.88 -0.28
C VAL A 24 7.25 -3.20 0.50
N LEU A 25 7.15 -3.96 1.59
CA LEU A 25 8.33 -4.40 2.34
C LEU A 25 9.26 -5.25 1.49
N ILE A 26 8.73 -6.19 0.69
CA ILE A 26 9.54 -7.02 -0.23
C ILE A 26 10.25 -6.12 -1.25
N ILE A 27 9.51 -5.22 -1.92
CA ILE A 27 10.08 -4.33 -2.94
C ILE A 27 11.19 -3.46 -2.34
N LEU A 28 10.91 -2.80 -1.20
CA LEU A 28 11.86 -1.92 -0.54
C LEU A 28 13.09 -2.66 0.00
N ASN A 29 12.96 -3.93 0.36
CA ASN A 29 14.08 -4.74 0.85
C ASN A 29 14.96 -5.26 -0.30
N VAL A 30 14.36 -5.50 -1.47
CA VAL A 30 15.09 -5.97 -2.67
C VAL A 30 15.84 -4.83 -3.37
N ILE A 31 15.36 -3.59 -3.28
CA ILE A 31 16.07 -2.45 -3.88
C ILE A 31 17.30 -2.03 -3.03
N PRO A 32 18.36 -1.50 -3.66
CA PRO A 32 19.55 -1.05 -2.93
C PRO A 32 19.25 0.01 -1.86
N GLU A 33 19.98 -0.02 -0.73
CA GLU A 33 19.83 0.95 0.38
C GLU A 33 19.93 2.43 -0.06
N LYS A 34 20.66 2.73 -1.14
CA LYS A 34 20.72 4.08 -1.74
C LYS A 34 19.36 4.61 -2.21
N TRP A 35 18.41 3.73 -2.50
CA TRP A 35 17.03 4.04 -2.90
C TRP A 35 16.02 3.72 -1.78
N ALA A 36 16.34 2.78 -0.89
CA ALA A 36 15.54 2.41 0.28
C ALA A 36 16.16 2.90 1.60
N SER A 37 16.53 4.17 1.67
CA SER A 37 17.00 4.75 2.94
C SER A 37 15.94 4.57 4.04
N LYS A 38 16.35 4.57 5.31
CA LYS A 38 15.43 4.39 6.45
C LYS A 38 14.22 5.33 6.41
N ILE A 39 14.38 6.55 5.87
CA ILE A 39 13.31 7.53 5.69
C ILE A 39 12.38 7.15 4.54
N VAL A 40 12.91 6.76 3.38
CA VAL A 40 12.09 6.26 2.26
C VAL A 40 11.30 5.04 2.71
N PHE A 41 11.97 4.10 3.37
CA PHE A 41 11.36 2.86 3.82
C PHE A 41 10.16 3.12 4.72
N ARG A 42 10.36 3.91 5.78
CA ARG A 42 9.29 4.28 6.72
C ARG A 42 8.18 5.07 6.04
N GLY A 43 8.52 6.05 5.21
CA GLY A 43 7.56 6.89 4.52
C GLY A 43 6.63 6.09 3.61
N VAL A 44 7.20 5.22 2.78
CA VAL A 44 6.44 4.39 1.83
C VAL A 44 5.59 3.36 2.58
N VAL A 45 6.12 2.72 3.63
CA VAL A 45 5.33 1.78 4.45
C VAL A 45 4.16 2.46 5.16
N ILE A 46 4.35 3.65 5.74
CA ILE A 46 3.29 4.40 6.41
C ILE A 46 2.21 4.84 5.41
N ALA A 47 2.61 5.37 4.26
CA ALA A 47 1.66 5.74 3.22
C ALA A 47 0.83 4.54 2.76
N THR A 48 1.49 3.41 2.49
CA THR A 48 0.83 2.16 2.12
C THR A 48 -0.16 1.71 3.19
N PHE A 49 0.25 1.74 4.46
CA PHE A 49 -0.60 1.37 5.58
C PHE A 49 -1.87 2.22 5.65
N ILE A 50 -1.75 3.55 5.59
CA ILE A 50 -2.90 4.47 5.68
C ILE A 50 -3.88 4.24 4.53
N PHE A 51 -3.37 4.14 3.30
CA PHE A 51 -4.22 3.98 2.11
C PHE A 51 -4.75 2.55 1.91
N SER A 52 -4.26 1.57 2.69
CA SER A 52 -4.84 0.21 2.72
C SER A 52 -6.05 0.10 3.67
N ILE A 53 -6.25 1.07 4.57
CA ILE A 53 -7.38 1.07 5.51
C ILE A 53 -8.74 1.15 4.79
N PRO A 54 -8.97 2.08 3.83
CA PRO A 54 -10.24 2.13 3.10
C PRO A 54 -10.56 0.81 2.36
N ASP A 55 -9.52 0.16 1.82
CA ASP A 55 -9.64 -1.12 1.13
C ASP A 55 -9.99 -2.28 2.06
N PHE A 56 -9.54 -2.23 3.32
CA PHE A 56 -9.97 -3.17 4.35
C PHE A 56 -11.39 -2.88 4.84
N LEU A 57 -11.71 -1.61 5.07
CA LEU A 57 -12.99 -1.17 5.62
C LEU A 57 -14.17 -1.47 4.70
N LYS A 58 -13.97 -1.58 3.38
CA LYS A 58 -15.04 -1.97 2.43
C LYS A 58 -15.62 -3.38 2.68
N PHE A 59 -14.91 -4.23 3.44
CA PHE A 59 -15.42 -5.55 3.84
C PHE A 59 -16.20 -5.53 5.15
N ILE A 60 -16.11 -4.42 5.90
CA ILE A 60 -16.73 -4.29 7.24
C ILE A 60 -17.89 -3.29 7.20
N ILE A 61 -17.79 -2.25 6.37
CA ILE A 61 -18.72 -1.13 6.28
C ILE A 61 -19.44 -1.18 4.93
N SER A 62 -20.74 -0.86 4.92
CA SER A 62 -21.57 -0.79 3.70
C SER A 62 -20.93 0.09 2.62
N GLU A 63 -21.00 -0.39 1.37
CA GLU A 63 -20.35 0.26 0.22
C GLU A 63 -20.74 1.72 0.05
N GLU A 64 -22.00 2.11 0.33
CA GLU A 64 -22.49 3.49 0.20
C GLU A 64 -21.67 4.54 0.95
N LYS A 65 -21.05 4.18 2.09
CA LYS A 65 -20.20 5.10 2.86
C LYS A 65 -18.77 5.18 2.32
N ILE A 66 -18.38 4.22 1.51
CA ILE A 66 -17.02 4.05 0.97
C ILE A 66 -16.96 4.51 -0.49
N THR A 67 -18.07 4.52 -1.23
CA THR A 67 -18.16 4.92 -2.66
C THR A 67 -17.51 6.28 -2.95
N PRO A 68 -17.76 7.35 -2.16
CA PRO A 68 -17.16 8.66 -2.45
C PRO A 68 -15.63 8.66 -2.32
N ILE A 69 -15.09 7.81 -1.44
CA ILE A 69 -13.64 7.67 -1.21
C ILE A 69 -13.03 6.80 -2.32
N LYS A 70 -13.73 5.75 -2.77
CA LYS A 70 -13.31 4.90 -3.89
C LYS A 70 -13.21 5.70 -5.19
N GLU A 71 -14.22 6.50 -5.52
CA GLU A 71 -14.23 7.31 -6.75
C GLU A 71 -13.11 8.36 -6.80
N LEU A 72 -12.66 8.85 -5.63
CA LEU A 72 -11.57 9.83 -5.54
C LEU A 72 -10.19 9.20 -5.70
N ILE A 73 -10.01 7.94 -5.27
CA ILE A 73 -8.73 7.24 -5.27
C ILE A 73 -8.63 6.38 -6.54
N PRO A 74 -7.73 6.69 -7.48
CA PRO A 74 -7.55 5.86 -8.66
C PRO A 74 -7.09 4.45 -8.26
N LEU A 75 -7.52 3.43 -9.00
CA LEU A 75 -7.22 2.01 -8.74
C LEU A 75 -7.86 1.40 -7.48
N SER A 76 -8.68 2.15 -6.74
CA SER A 76 -9.40 1.65 -5.56
C SER A 76 -10.39 0.52 -5.90
N GLU A 77 -10.96 0.53 -7.12
CA GLU A 77 -11.82 -0.55 -7.63
C GLU A 77 -11.12 -1.90 -7.63
N TYR A 78 -9.81 -1.91 -7.89
CA TYR A 78 -8.97 -3.12 -7.90
C TYR A 78 -8.34 -3.42 -6.55
N SER A 79 -8.72 -2.71 -5.48
CA SER A 79 -8.08 -2.76 -4.17
C SER A 79 -6.64 -2.24 -4.14
N MET A 80 -6.25 -1.48 -5.15
CA MET A 80 -4.87 -1.03 -5.37
C MET A 80 -4.70 0.46 -5.05
N GLY A 81 -5.58 1.03 -4.20
CA GLY A 81 -5.56 2.45 -3.85
C GLY A 81 -4.29 2.90 -3.12
N TRP A 82 -3.52 1.96 -2.56
CA TRP A 82 -2.24 2.18 -1.90
C TRP A 82 -1.06 2.40 -2.86
N VAL A 83 -1.16 1.94 -4.11
CA VAL A 83 -0.03 1.91 -5.07
C VAL A 83 0.43 3.33 -5.43
N LEU A 84 -0.50 4.22 -5.75
CA LEU A 84 -0.17 5.60 -6.12
C LEU A 84 0.46 6.39 -4.95
N PRO A 85 -0.11 6.39 -3.73
CA PRO A 85 0.53 6.98 -2.56
C PRO A 85 1.93 6.42 -2.27
N ALA A 86 2.09 5.09 -2.35
CA ALA A 86 3.37 4.44 -2.11
C ALA A 86 4.42 4.89 -3.13
N LEU A 87 4.06 4.88 -4.41
CA LEU A 87 4.93 5.32 -5.51
C LEU A 87 5.26 6.82 -5.40
N PHE A 88 4.27 7.65 -5.09
CA PHE A 88 4.44 9.08 -4.92
C PHE A 88 5.43 9.40 -3.79
N VAL A 89 5.26 8.79 -2.62
CA VAL A 89 6.18 8.97 -1.49
C VAL A 89 7.57 8.41 -1.80
N PHE A 90 7.65 7.28 -2.49
CA PHE A 90 8.93 6.70 -2.92
C PHE A 90 9.69 7.66 -3.82
N LEU A 91 9.04 8.21 -4.85
CA LEU A 91 9.64 9.16 -5.78
C LEU A 91 10.01 10.45 -5.06
N LEU A 92 9.11 11.06 -4.30
CA LEU A 92 9.37 12.30 -3.56
C LEU A 92 10.61 12.20 -2.67
N LEU A 93 10.72 11.12 -1.90
CA LEU A 93 11.85 10.93 -0.98
C LEU A 93 13.14 10.52 -1.72
N ASN A 94 13.05 9.99 -2.94
CA ASN A 94 14.21 9.63 -3.77
C ASN A 94 14.61 10.66 -4.84
N ILE A 95 13.87 11.75 -5.04
CA ILE A 95 14.17 12.77 -6.07
C ILE A 95 15.65 13.20 -6.01
N LYS A 96 16.21 13.39 -4.82
CA LYS A 96 17.63 13.77 -4.66
C LYS A 96 18.61 12.65 -5.05
N SER A 97 18.24 11.40 -4.82
CA SER A 97 19.04 10.21 -5.18
C SER A 97 19.07 9.99 -6.70
N PHE A 98 17.98 10.29 -7.41
CA PHE A 98 17.91 10.23 -8.87
C PHE A 98 18.71 11.36 -9.54
N THR A 99 18.71 12.58 -8.98
CA THR A 99 19.32 13.77 -9.63
C THR A 99 20.83 13.92 -9.38
N THR A 100 21.42 13.33 -8.33
CA THR A 100 22.84 13.57 -7.98
C THR A 100 23.88 12.69 -8.70
N LYS A 101 23.48 11.89 -9.70
CA LYS A 101 24.44 11.24 -10.61
C LYS A 101 24.73 12.14 -11.82
N THR A 102 25.59 13.14 -11.69
CA THR A 102 26.52 13.67 -12.73
C THR A 102 27.33 14.81 -12.09
N ALA A 103 28.35 14.46 -11.30
CA ALA A 103 29.47 15.35 -10.97
C ALA A 103 30.58 14.50 -10.33
N SER A 104 31.34 13.80 -11.17
CA SER A 104 32.70 13.36 -10.84
C SER A 104 33.62 13.86 -11.94
#